data_AF-A0A1Z2KUX8-F1
#
_entry.id   AF-A0A1Z2KUX8-F1
#
_cell.length_a   1.000
_cell.length_b   1.000
_cell.length_c   1.000
_cell.angle_alpha   90.00
_cell.angle_beta   90.00
_cell.angle_gamma   90.00
#
_symmetry.space_group_name_H-M   'P 1'
#
loop_
_entity.id
_entity.type
_entity.pdbx_description
1 polymer ?
#
loop_
_entity_poly.entity_id
_entity_poly.type
_entity_poly.pdbx_seq_one_letter_code
_entity_poly.pdbx_strand_id
1 'polypeptide(L)'
;MTDRGRLPWRPSWTRRLRPPKDIAVLTLATLGGLALVMWGWLMQGEDYTPGLLLQFGSSLVLIVPLIVLGRVFERRMQRTQDALSSDLADIQAQMRATHARLDTLGETSRDGLLDRHRRREALLREAERAPTAPRLAALLDEAAGLQAVDDAGIRTRLPGSDLWLRLDLRRTTTAPHPPRPARNTEAALNLTLEDRGGTAASATTWARDEQASAAARRLTARRTGTASTGPAAAALRDTDALLRLLVATLRTAIAARTGQERQDLGRLIELPNEQWAISADGLWCRQRYFHIRTEQLLDARQDWRRHALAKPWVDREHFLDAYRTAHALLSAPAPAPR
;
A
#
# COMPACT_ATOMS: atom_id res chain seq x y z
N MET A 1 7.61 23.56 -24.28
CA MET A 1 6.40 24.09 -23.62
C MET A 1 6.78 24.47 -22.20
N THR A 2 7.40 25.64 -22.05
CA THR A 2 6.76 26.89 -21.57
C THR A 2 6.39 26.82 -20.09
N ASP A 3 7.36 27.23 -19.29
CA ASP A 3 7.27 28.37 -18.38
C ASP A 3 6.06 28.41 -17.43
N ARG A 4 6.33 28.17 -16.13
CA ARG A 4 5.50 28.66 -15.03
C ARG A 4 6.39 29.34 -14.00
N GLY A 5 6.62 30.62 -14.25
CA GLY A 5 7.20 31.57 -13.32
C GLY A 5 6.52 31.52 -11.95
N ARG A 6 7.33 31.30 -10.91
CA ARG A 6 6.95 31.55 -9.51
C ARG A 6 6.99 33.07 -9.32
N LEU A 7 5.82 33.66 -9.12
CA LEU A 7 5.72 35.06 -8.68
C LEU A 7 6.27 35.18 -7.26
N PRO A 8 7.14 36.18 -6.98
CA PRO A 8 7.60 36.46 -5.63
C PRO A 8 6.45 37.04 -4.81
N TRP A 9 6.16 36.39 -3.69
CA TRP A 9 5.23 36.83 -2.67
C TRP A 9 5.66 38.22 -2.16
N ARG A 10 4.91 39.28 -2.49
CA ARG A 10 5.14 40.63 -1.95
C ARG A 10 4.36 40.80 -0.65
N PRO A 11 5.00 41.01 0.52
CA PRO A 11 4.30 41.36 1.74
C PRO A 11 3.82 42.82 1.64
N SER A 12 2.52 43.04 1.53
CA SER A 12 1.90 44.38 1.57
C SER A 12 1.72 44.85 3.01
N TRP A 13 2.83 45.13 3.72
CA TRP A 13 2.81 45.68 5.08
C TRP A 13 3.28 47.13 5.12
N THR A 14 2.46 48.04 4.59
CA THR A 14 2.54 49.47 4.95
C THR A 14 1.13 50.03 5.19
N ARG A 15 0.33 49.35 6.01
CA ARG A 15 -0.79 50.02 6.68
C ARG A 15 -0.19 51.05 7.64
N ARG A 16 -0.22 52.33 7.22
CA ARG A 16 0.03 53.48 8.11
C ARG A 16 -0.84 53.29 9.35
N LEU A 17 -0.20 52.91 10.45
CA LEU A 17 -0.82 52.88 11.76
C LEU A 17 -1.17 54.33 12.11
N ARG A 18 -2.40 54.76 11.79
CA ARG A 18 -2.97 55.95 12.40
C ARG A 18 -2.85 55.72 13.91
N PRO A 19 -2.21 56.63 14.67
CA PRO A 19 -2.12 56.47 16.11
C PRO A 19 -3.55 56.28 16.63
N PRO A 20 -3.82 55.17 17.35
CA PRO A 20 -5.17 54.92 17.84
C PRO A 20 -5.63 56.15 18.62
N LYS A 21 -6.86 56.61 18.36
CA LYS A 21 -7.46 57.80 18.98
C LYS A 21 -7.31 57.80 20.52
N ASP A 22 -7.20 56.61 21.11
CA ASP A 22 -6.98 56.39 22.54
C ASP A 22 -5.62 56.94 23.03
N ILE A 23 -4.55 56.90 22.22
CA ILE A 23 -3.25 57.51 22.57
C ILE A 23 -3.36 59.04 22.62
N ALA A 24 -4.08 59.62 21.66
CA ALA A 24 -4.28 61.07 21.61
C ALA A 24 -5.08 61.58 22.83
N VAL A 25 -6.07 60.82 23.30
CA VAL A 25 -6.84 61.15 24.52
C VAL A 25 -5.96 61.03 25.77
N LEU A 26 -5.10 60.02 25.84
CA LEU A 26 -4.21 59.82 26.98
C LEU A 26 -3.14 60.92 27.06
N THR A 27 -2.56 61.34 25.94
CA THR A 27 -1.63 62.48 25.90
C THR A 27 -2.32 63.81 26.19
N LEU A 28 -3.57 64.01 25.74
CA LEU A 28 -4.32 65.23 26.07
C LEU A 28 -4.63 65.30 27.58
N ALA A 29 -4.99 64.16 28.18
CA ALA A 29 -5.32 64.10 29.60
C ALA A 29 -4.09 64.29 30.50
N THR A 30 -2.93 63.71 30.14
CA THR A 30 -1.68 63.95 30.87
C THR A 30 -1.19 65.38 30.71
N LEU A 31 -1.26 65.96 29.51
CA LEU A 31 -0.94 67.38 29.29
C LEU A 31 -1.89 68.29 30.08
N GLY A 32 -3.19 67.98 30.12
CA GLY A 32 -4.17 68.73 30.90
C GLY A 32 -3.92 68.66 32.40
N GLY A 33 -3.59 67.48 32.93
CA GLY A 33 -3.20 67.31 34.34
C GLY A 33 -1.91 68.07 34.68
N LEU A 34 -0.92 68.05 33.79
CA LEU A 34 0.36 68.74 33.98
C LEU A 34 0.21 70.26 33.90
N ALA A 35 -0.66 70.75 33.00
CA ALA A 35 -1.03 72.16 32.92
C ALA A 35 -1.77 72.64 34.18
N LEU A 36 -2.67 71.83 34.74
CA LEU A 36 -3.35 72.14 36.02
C LEU A 36 -2.36 72.21 37.19
N VAL A 37 -1.38 71.32 37.25
CA VAL A 37 -0.32 71.34 38.27
C VAL A 37 0.54 72.61 38.13
N MET A 38 0.96 72.95 36.91
CA MET A 38 1.71 74.19 36.66
C MET A 38 0.89 75.45 36.99
N TRP A 39 -0.41 75.45 36.67
CA TRP A 39 -1.31 76.57 36.97
C TRP A 39 -1.51 76.75 38.49
N GLY A 40 -1.62 75.64 39.24
CA GLY A 40 -1.65 75.68 40.70
C GLY A 40 -0.37 76.24 41.33
N TRP A 41 0.78 75.98 40.70
CA TRP A 41 2.07 76.58 41.10
C TRP A 41 2.14 78.09 40.84
N LEU A 42 1.58 78.54 39.71
CA LEU A 42 1.60 79.95 39.32
C LEU A 42 0.68 80.84 40.18
N MET A 43 -0.34 80.24 40.81
CA MET A 43 -1.31 80.90 41.69
C MET A 43 -0.89 80.91 43.18
N GLN A 44 0.40 80.77 43.49
CA GLN A 44 0.94 80.93 44.86
C GLN A 44 0.77 82.37 45.35
N GLY A 45 -0.43 82.67 45.86
CA GLY A 45 -0.83 83.97 46.39
C GLY A 45 -2.25 84.00 46.96
N GLU A 46 -3.08 82.99 46.68
CA GLU A 46 -4.40 82.80 47.30
C GLU A 46 -4.39 81.57 48.23
N ASP A 47 -4.80 81.74 49.48
CA ASP A 47 -4.55 80.76 50.57
C ASP A 47 -5.37 79.45 50.50
N TYR A 48 -6.29 79.26 49.54
CA TYR A 48 -7.22 78.10 49.55
C TYR A 48 -7.36 77.33 48.22
N THR A 49 -7.25 78.01 47.08
CA THR A 49 -7.43 77.44 45.73
C THR A 49 -6.31 76.47 45.27
N PRO A 50 -5.02 76.63 45.63
CA PRO A 50 -3.94 75.78 45.12
C PRO A 50 -4.02 74.33 45.61
N GLY A 51 -4.44 74.11 46.86
CA GLY A 51 -4.47 72.77 47.47
C GLY A 51 -5.49 71.83 46.80
N LEU A 52 -6.68 72.35 46.50
CA LEU A 52 -7.73 71.59 45.80
C LEU A 52 -7.31 71.25 44.37
N LEU A 53 -6.76 72.21 43.62
CA LEU A 53 -6.27 71.98 42.25
C LEU A 53 -5.17 70.92 42.19
N LEU A 54 -4.26 70.90 43.16
CA LEU A 54 -3.17 69.93 43.22
C LEU A 54 -3.68 68.52 43.57
N GLN A 55 -4.66 68.42 44.48
CA GLN A 55 -5.27 67.16 44.87
C GLN A 55 -6.16 66.57 43.76
N PHE A 56 -6.92 67.40 43.05
CA PHE A 56 -7.68 66.98 41.87
C PHE A 56 -6.73 66.60 40.72
N GLY A 57 -5.68 67.39 40.48
CA GLY A 57 -4.67 67.11 39.45
C GLY A 57 -3.97 65.77 39.67
N SER A 58 -3.51 65.48 40.90
CA SER A 58 -2.84 64.21 41.20
C SER A 58 -3.78 63.00 41.08
N SER A 59 -5.02 63.15 41.53
CA SER A 59 -6.05 62.10 41.42
C SER A 59 -6.40 61.81 39.96
N LEU A 60 -6.51 62.85 39.13
CA LEU A 60 -6.82 62.71 37.71
C LEU A 60 -5.67 62.05 36.94
N VAL A 61 -4.42 62.40 37.27
CA VAL A 61 -3.21 61.78 36.70
C VAL A 61 -3.11 60.29 37.07
N LEU A 62 -3.64 59.87 38.22
CA LEU A 62 -3.66 58.47 38.65
C LEU A 62 -4.83 57.68 38.05
N ILE A 63 -6.03 58.25 38.03
CA ILE A 63 -7.26 57.54 37.66
C ILE A 63 -7.41 57.40 36.14
N VAL A 64 -7.08 58.46 35.37
CA VAL A 64 -7.32 58.46 33.92
C VAL A 64 -6.51 57.38 33.19
N PRO A 65 -5.20 57.17 33.46
CA PRO A 65 -4.45 56.08 32.84
C PRO A 65 -5.05 54.72 33.16
N LEU A 66 -5.54 54.51 34.39
CA LEU A 66 -6.17 53.26 34.80
C LEU A 66 -7.45 52.97 34.00
N ILE A 67 -8.32 53.97 33.84
CA ILE A 67 -9.58 53.82 33.07
C ILE A 67 -9.30 53.54 31.59
N VAL A 68 -8.33 54.25 31.00
CA VAL A 68 -7.94 54.02 29.60
C VAL A 68 -7.32 52.63 29.43
N LEU A 69 -6.45 52.21 30.35
CA LEU A 69 -5.86 50.88 30.34
C LEU A 69 -6.93 49.80 30.43
N GLY A 70 -7.91 49.95 31.33
CA GLY A 70 -9.07 49.06 31.44
C GLY A 70 -9.85 48.93 30.13
N ARG A 71 -10.18 50.05 29.47
CA ARG A 71 -10.86 50.04 28.17
C ARG A 71 -10.05 49.41 27.04
N VAL A 72 -8.73 49.59 27.03
CA VAL A 72 -7.85 48.98 26.03
C VAL A 72 -7.80 47.46 26.22
N PHE A 73 -7.72 46.99 27.47
CA PHE A 73 -7.77 45.56 27.78
C PHE A 73 -9.11 44.94 27.38
N GLU A 74 -10.22 45.59 27.70
CA GLU A 74 -11.56 45.09 27.36
C GLU A 74 -11.79 45.01 25.85
N ARG A 75 -11.37 46.04 25.09
CA ARG A 75 -11.40 46.01 23.62
C ARG A 75 -10.49 44.93 23.02
N ARG A 76 -9.32 44.70 23.61
CA ARG A 76 -8.43 43.61 23.15
C ARG A 76 -9.06 42.26 23.44
N MET A 77 -9.62 42.08 24.63
CA MET A 77 -10.26 40.85 25.07
C MET A 77 -11.45 40.49 24.19
N GLN A 78 -12.32 41.46 23.87
CA GLN A 78 -13.44 41.28 22.94
C GLN A 78 -12.94 40.88 21.55
N ARG A 79 -11.94 41.56 21.01
CA ARG A 79 -11.37 41.18 19.69
C ARG A 79 -10.74 39.79 19.68
N THR A 80 -10.08 39.37 20.76
CA THR A 80 -9.57 37.99 20.87
C THR A 80 -10.71 36.98 21.02
N GLN A 81 -11.78 37.29 21.75
CA GLN A 81 -12.95 36.41 21.84
C GLN A 81 -13.64 36.26 20.49
N ASP A 82 -13.85 37.36 19.76
CA ASP A 82 -14.47 37.33 18.44
C ASP A 82 -13.61 36.54 17.45
N ALA A 83 -12.30 36.80 17.43
CA ALA A 83 -11.35 36.07 16.58
C ALA A 83 -11.31 34.58 16.92
N LEU A 84 -11.24 34.22 18.21
CA LEU A 84 -11.25 32.81 18.65
C LEU A 84 -12.57 32.12 18.32
N SER A 85 -13.71 32.80 18.45
CA SER A 85 -15.02 32.23 18.12
C SER A 85 -15.15 31.97 16.61
N SER A 86 -14.65 32.88 15.78
CA SER A 86 -14.60 32.72 14.33
C SER A 86 -13.66 31.58 13.93
N ASP A 87 -12.45 31.53 14.51
CA ASP A 87 -11.48 30.47 14.23
C ASP A 87 -12.03 29.10 14.65
N LEU A 88 -12.72 29.00 15.79
CA LEU A 88 -13.36 27.76 16.23
C LEU A 88 -14.49 27.33 15.29
N ALA A 89 -15.30 28.27 14.81
CA ALA A 89 -16.35 27.97 13.84
C ALA A 89 -15.76 27.45 12.51
N ASP A 90 -14.68 28.07 12.03
CA ASP A 90 -13.98 27.67 10.80
C ASP A 90 -13.30 26.30 10.96
N ILE A 91 -12.65 26.04 12.10
CA ILE A 91 -12.06 24.73 12.42
C ILE A 91 -13.14 23.66 12.45
N GLN A 92 -14.29 23.92 13.08
CA GLN A 92 -15.41 22.97 13.10
C GLN A 92 -15.97 22.71 11.69
N ALA A 93 -16.08 23.73 10.85
CA ALA A 93 -16.51 23.59 9.46
C ALA A 93 -15.51 22.75 8.65
N GLN A 94 -14.20 22.99 8.82
CA GLN A 94 -13.14 22.19 8.19
C GLN A 94 -13.13 20.75 8.69
N MET A 95 -13.33 20.50 9.99
CA MET A 95 -13.42 19.14 10.54
C MET A 95 -14.60 18.37 9.96
N ARG A 96 -15.79 19.00 9.86
CA ARG A 96 -16.98 18.40 9.22
C ARG A 96 -16.75 18.10 7.75
N ALA A 97 -16.14 19.04 7.00
CA ALA A 97 -15.81 18.83 5.60
C ALA A 97 -14.78 17.71 5.40
N THR A 98 -13.81 17.58 6.31
CA THR A 98 -12.81 16.51 6.28
C THR A 98 -13.42 15.15 6.60
N HIS A 99 -14.32 15.07 7.59
CA HIS A 99 -15.07 13.85 7.89
C HIS A 99 -15.90 13.40 6.69
N ALA A 100 -16.67 14.30 6.07
CA ALA A 100 -17.45 13.97 4.88
C ALA A 100 -16.58 13.44 3.73
N ARG A 101 -15.38 14.01 3.52
CA ARG A 101 -14.40 13.51 2.54
C ARG A 101 -13.85 12.14 2.90
N LEU A 102 -13.55 11.89 4.18
CA LEU A 102 -13.09 10.59 4.65
C LEU A 102 -14.17 9.52 4.49
N ASP A 103 -15.42 9.85 4.74
CA ASP A 103 -16.54 8.93 4.53
C ASP A 103 -16.71 8.59 3.05
N THR A 104 -16.66 9.60 2.17
CA THR A 104 -16.72 9.39 0.72
C THR A 104 -15.54 8.55 0.21
N LEU A 105 -14.32 8.79 0.71
CA LEU A 105 -13.15 7.98 0.38
C LEU A 105 -13.27 6.55 0.92
N GLY A 106 -13.86 6.38 2.10
CA GLY A 106 -14.14 5.09 2.71
C GLY A 106 -15.13 4.27 1.88
N GLU A 107 -16.23 4.88 1.43
CA GLU A 107 -17.26 4.26 0.59
C GLU A 107 -16.69 3.88 -0.79
N THR A 108 -16.07 4.82 -1.49
CA THR A 108 -15.46 4.57 -2.80
C THR A 108 -14.35 3.51 -2.76
N SER A 109 -13.57 3.46 -1.68
CA SER A 109 -12.56 2.42 -1.48
C SER A 109 -13.19 1.05 -1.22
N ARG A 110 -14.24 0.98 -0.39
CA ARG A 110 -14.97 -0.27 -0.12
C ARG A 110 -15.64 -0.81 -1.38
N ASP A 111 -16.33 0.03 -2.14
CA ASP A 111 -16.98 -0.37 -3.40
C ASP A 111 -15.93 -0.84 -4.42
N GLY A 112 -14.81 -0.13 -4.54
CA GLY A 112 -13.70 -0.53 -5.40
C GLY A 112 -13.09 -1.89 -5.02
N LEU A 113 -12.98 -2.19 -3.72
CA LEU A 113 -12.49 -3.48 -3.22
C LEU A 113 -13.48 -4.62 -3.50
N LEU A 114 -14.77 -4.38 -3.26
CA LEU A 114 -15.83 -5.36 -3.52
C LEU A 114 -15.93 -5.70 -5.01
N ASP A 115 -15.86 -4.70 -5.88
CA ASP A 115 -15.90 -4.92 -7.32
C ASP A 115 -14.67 -5.66 -7.85
N ARG A 116 -13.47 -5.33 -7.34
CA ARG A 116 -12.25 -6.10 -7.66
C ARG A 116 -12.39 -7.55 -7.19
N HIS A 117 -12.90 -7.78 -5.98
CA HIS A 117 -13.13 -9.12 -5.46
C HIS A 117 -14.12 -9.91 -6.34
N ARG A 118 -15.27 -9.32 -6.71
CA ARG A 118 -16.25 -9.95 -7.61
C ARG A 118 -15.67 -10.29 -8.98
N ARG A 119 -14.91 -9.37 -9.58
CA ARG A 119 -14.26 -9.59 -10.89
C ARG A 119 -13.26 -10.75 -10.82
N ARG A 120 -12.45 -10.79 -9.78
CA ARG A 120 -11.49 -11.88 -9.53
C ARG A 120 -12.19 -13.23 -9.36
N GLU A 121 -13.25 -13.28 -8.56
CA GLU A 121 -14.04 -14.51 -8.39
C GLU A 121 -14.65 -14.98 -9.71
N ALA A 122 -15.14 -14.06 -10.54
CA ALA A 122 -15.63 -14.39 -11.88
C ALA A 122 -14.51 -14.98 -12.76
N LEU A 123 -13.33 -14.34 -12.80
CA LEU A 123 -12.17 -14.84 -13.55
C LEU A 123 -11.75 -16.24 -13.10
N LEU A 124 -11.70 -16.48 -11.78
CA LEU A 124 -11.39 -17.79 -11.21
C LEU A 124 -12.41 -18.85 -11.64
N ARG A 125 -13.71 -18.57 -11.47
CA ARG A 125 -14.77 -19.52 -11.85
C ARG A 125 -14.77 -19.82 -13.35
N GLU A 126 -14.50 -18.82 -14.18
CA GLU A 126 -14.40 -19.02 -15.63
C GLU A 126 -13.18 -19.88 -16.01
N ALA A 127 -12.03 -19.64 -15.38
CA ALA A 127 -10.81 -20.43 -15.58
C ALA A 127 -10.99 -21.89 -15.11
N GLU A 128 -11.72 -22.13 -14.01
CA GLU A 128 -12.03 -23.48 -13.54
C GLU A 128 -12.92 -24.27 -14.50
N ARG A 129 -13.91 -23.59 -15.09
CA ARG A 129 -14.83 -24.22 -16.04
C ARG A 129 -14.16 -24.55 -17.37
N ALA A 130 -13.33 -23.63 -17.86
CA ALA A 130 -12.66 -23.76 -19.14
C ALA A 130 -11.32 -22.99 -19.13
N PRO A 131 -10.21 -23.68 -18.78
CA PRO A 131 -8.90 -23.09 -18.65
C PRO A 131 -8.29 -22.85 -20.04
N THR A 132 -8.50 -21.66 -20.59
CA THR A 132 -7.90 -21.22 -21.86
C THR A 132 -6.66 -20.37 -21.60
N ALA A 133 -5.76 -20.26 -22.58
CA ALA A 133 -4.55 -19.43 -22.47
C ALA A 133 -4.86 -17.98 -22.01
N PRO A 134 -5.85 -17.26 -22.59
CA PRO A 134 -6.14 -15.88 -22.16
C PRO A 134 -6.65 -15.78 -20.72
N ARG A 135 -7.44 -16.76 -20.27
CA ARG A 135 -7.99 -16.77 -18.91
C ARG A 135 -6.90 -17.04 -17.88
N LEU A 136 -6.05 -18.02 -18.15
CA LEU A 136 -4.91 -18.33 -17.29
C LEU A 136 -3.89 -17.21 -17.27
N ALA A 137 -3.61 -16.57 -18.42
CA ALA A 137 -2.76 -15.38 -18.48
C ALA A 137 -3.32 -14.23 -17.65
N ALA A 138 -4.62 -13.91 -17.79
CA ALA A 138 -5.26 -12.87 -16.99
C ALA A 138 -5.25 -13.19 -15.49
N LEU A 139 -5.44 -14.46 -15.11
CA LEU A 139 -5.40 -14.90 -13.73
C LEU A 139 -3.98 -14.84 -13.15
N LEU A 140 -2.97 -15.22 -13.94
CA LEU A 140 -1.56 -15.10 -13.57
C LEU A 140 -1.14 -13.63 -13.43
N ASP A 141 -1.55 -12.75 -14.33
CA ASP A 141 -1.29 -11.30 -14.24
C ASP A 141 -1.93 -10.69 -12.98
N GLU A 142 -3.16 -11.07 -12.64
CA GLU A 142 -3.82 -10.65 -11.39
C GLU A 142 -3.06 -11.18 -10.17
N ALA A 143 -2.68 -12.46 -10.17
CA ALA A 143 -1.91 -13.07 -9.09
C ALA A 143 -0.54 -12.39 -8.93
N ALA A 144 0.14 -12.07 -10.02
CA ALA A 144 1.42 -11.35 -10.03
C ALA A 144 1.27 -9.92 -9.52
N GLY A 145 0.21 -9.21 -9.92
CA GLY A 145 -0.10 -7.86 -9.42
C GLY A 145 -0.34 -7.81 -7.91
N LEU A 146 -0.82 -8.92 -7.33
CA LEU A 146 -0.96 -9.10 -5.88
C LEU A 146 0.32 -9.62 -5.20
N GLN A 147 1.36 -9.97 -5.96
CA GLN A 147 2.51 -10.73 -5.46
C GLN A 147 2.09 -12.06 -4.80
N ALA A 148 1.04 -12.69 -5.30
CA ALA A 148 0.55 -13.97 -4.79
C ALA A 148 1.38 -15.16 -5.32
N VAL A 149 2.00 -15.00 -6.49
CA VAL A 149 2.85 -16.03 -7.13
C VAL A 149 4.27 -15.52 -7.33
N ASP A 150 5.19 -16.45 -7.54
CA ASP A 150 6.58 -16.16 -7.87
C ASP A 150 6.74 -15.48 -9.25
N ASP A 151 7.84 -14.75 -9.44
CA ASP A 151 8.12 -13.98 -10.66
C ASP A 151 8.31 -14.90 -11.88
N ALA A 152 8.76 -16.14 -11.67
CA ALA A 152 8.84 -17.14 -12.72
C ALA A 152 7.49 -17.82 -13.01
N GLY A 153 6.42 -17.51 -12.28
CA GLY A 153 5.11 -18.14 -12.45
C GLY A 153 4.86 -19.32 -11.52
N ILE A 154 3.88 -20.14 -11.89
CA ILE A 154 3.38 -21.23 -11.05
C ILE A 154 3.64 -22.57 -11.73
N ARG A 155 3.96 -23.60 -10.93
CA ARG A 155 4.22 -24.93 -11.45
C ARG A 155 3.37 -26.00 -10.78
N THR A 156 3.11 -27.08 -11.50
CA THR A 156 2.42 -28.27 -11.01
C THR A 156 3.21 -29.52 -11.40
N ARG A 157 3.26 -30.51 -10.50
CA ARG A 157 3.86 -31.81 -10.82
C ARG A 157 3.01 -32.57 -11.85
N LEU A 158 3.65 -33.21 -12.82
CA LEU A 158 3.00 -34.13 -13.76
C LEU A 158 2.84 -35.51 -13.09
N PRO A 159 1.61 -36.03 -12.91
CA PRO A 159 1.35 -37.31 -12.26
C PRO A 159 2.18 -38.47 -12.83
N GLY A 160 2.74 -39.29 -11.93
CA GLY A 160 3.55 -40.45 -12.29
C GLY A 160 4.92 -40.15 -12.91
N SER A 161 5.38 -38.89 -12.87
CA SER A 161 6.67 -38.50 -13.43
C SER A 161 7.50 -37.60 -12.50
N ASP A 162 8.78 -37.43 -12.85
CA ASP A 162 9.70 -36.47 -12.24
C ASP A 162 9.77 -35.16 -13.05
N LEU A 163 8.64 -34.73 -13.59
CA LEU A 163 8.53 -33.47 -14.31
C LEU A 163 7.46 -32.57 -13.72
N TRP A 164 7.66 -31.27 -13.95
CA TRP A 164 6.75 -30.22 -13.59
C TRP A 164 6.34 -29.45 -14.83
N LEU A 165 5.07 -29.08 -14.92
CA LEU A 165 4.58 -28.11 -15.89
C LEU A 165 4.54 -26.75 -15.21
N ARG A 166 5.28 -25.78 -15.75
CA ARG A 166 5.27 -24.38 -15.35
C ARG A 166 4.47 -23.54 -16.36
N LEU A 167 3.63 -22.66 -15.82
CA LEU A 167 3.05 -21.54 -16.55
C LEU A 167 3.89 -20.29 -16.24
N ASP A 168 4.66 -19.82 -17.23
CA ASP A 168 5.59 -18.72 -17.03
C ASP A 168 4.87 -17.36 -17.08
N LEU A 169 5.20 -16.52 -16.10
CA LEU A 169 4.80 -15.11 -16.05
C LEU A 169 5.70 -14.19 -16.89
N ARG A 170 6.77 -14.74 -17.49
CA ARG A 170 7.71 -13.96 -18.31
C ARG A 170 6.96 -13.37 -19.49
N ARG A 171 6.51 -12.12 -19.32
CA ARG A 171 6.13 -11.23 -20.40
C ARG A 171 7.29 -11.28 -21.39
N THR A 172 7.00 -11.63 -22.63
CA THR A 172 7.92 -11.45 -23.77
C THR A 172 8.16 -9.96 -24.00
N THR A 173 8.74 -9.29 -23.03
CA THR A 173 9.09 -7.89 -23.04
C THR A 173 10.54 -7.79 -22.63
N THR A 174 11.42 -8.08 -23.59
CA THR A 174 12.80 -7.59 -23.67
C THR A 174 12.88 -6.06 -23.84
N ALA A 175 11.81 -5.31 -23.52
CA ALA A 175 11.75 -3.87 -23.62
C ALA A 175 11.96 -3.24 -22.23
N PRO A 176 12.93 -2.33 -22.06
CA PRO A 176 13.34 -1.74 -20.77
C PRO A 176 12.37 -0.65 -20.26
N HIS A 177 11.09 -0.73 -20.60
CA HIS A 177 10.06 0.16 -20.07
C HIS A 177 8.93 -0.68 -19.48
N PRO A 178 8.44 -0.35 -18.26
CA PRO A 178 7.26 -1.02 -17.72
C PRO A 178 6.13 -0.77 -18.72
N PRO A 179 5.61 -1.80 -19.41
CA PRO A 179 4.51 -1.58 -20.29
C PRO A 179 3.33 -1.21 -19.40
N ARG A 180 2.86 0.02 -19.56
CA ARG A 180 1.47 0.42 -19.33
C ARG A 180 0.59 -0.76 -19.72
N PRO A 181 -0.43 -1.17 -18.94
CA PRO A 181 -1.25 -2.34 -19.25
C PRO A 181 -1.91 -2.16 -20.61
N ALA A 182 -1.21 -2.61 -21.65
CA ALA A 182 -1.70 -2.64 -23.00
C ALA A 182 -2.78 -3.69 -22.96
N ARG A 183 -3.98 -3.24 -23.31
CA ARG A 183 -5.22 -3.97 -23.44
C ARG A 183 -5.14 -4.98 -24.61
N ASN A 184 -4.01 -5.68 -24.74
CA ASN A 184 -3.67 -6.49 -25.90
C ASN A 184 -4.08 -7.94 -25.66
N THR A 185 -5.26 -8.20 -26.20
CA THR A 185 -5.84 -9.41 -26.78
C THR A 185 -4.91 -10.45 -27.44
N GLU A 186 -3.59 -10.39 -27.28
CA GLU A 186 -2.62 -11.34 -27.86
C GLU A 186 -1.82 -12.09 -26.78
N ALA A 187 -2.36 -12.23 -25.58
CA ALA A 187 -1.68 -12.93 -24.48
C ALA A 187 -1.54 -14.43 -24.79
N ALA A 188 -0.44 -14.79 -25.45
CA ALA A 188 0.05 -16.15 -25.50
C ALA A 188 0.73 -16.49 -24.17
N LEU A 189 0.55 -17.73 -23.70
CA LEU A 189 1.08 -18.18 -22.41
C LEU A 189 2.28 -19.10 -22.65
N ASN A 190 3.37 -18.91 -21.93
CA ASN A 190 4.53 -19.80 -22.05
C ASN A 190 4.37 -21.02 -21.14
N LEU A 191 4.55 -22.20 -21.72
CA LEU A 191 4.51 -23.50 -21.05
C LEU A 191 5.91 -24.10 -21.04
N THR A 192 6.41 -24.41 -19.86
CA THR A 192 7.73 -25.01 -19.69
C THR A 192 7.60 -26.31 -18.92
N LEU A 193 8.19 -27.39 -19.44
CA LEU A 193 8.44 -28.59 -18.64
C LEU A 193 9.77 -28.44 -17.94
N GLU A 194 9.78 -28.68 -16.65
CA GLU A 194 10.95 -28.58 -15.80
C GLU A 194 11.23 -29.89 -15.09
N ASP A 195 12.49 -30.09 -14.70
CA ASP A 195 12.83 -31.06 -13.67
C ASP A 195 12.44 -30.54 -12.27
N ARG A 196 12.74 -31.34 -11.23
CA ARG A 196 12.43 -30.99 -9.84
C ARG A 196 13.07 -29.67 -9.39
N GLY A 197 14.28 -29.38 -9.88
CA GLY A 197 15.06 -28.19 -9.55
C GLY A 197 14.66 -26.94 -10.31
N GLY A 198 13.71 -27.04 -11.24
CA GLY A 198 13.30 -25.90 -12.08
C GLY A 198 14.13 -25.72 -13.35
N THR A 199 14.95 -26.71 -13.72
CA THR A 199 15.68 -26.66 -14.99
C THR A 199 14.74 -26.99 -16.14
N ALA A 200 14.64 -26.10 -17.13
CA ALA A 200 13.78 -26.31 -18.30
C ALA A 200 14.26 -27.51 -19.16
N ALA A 201 13.40 -28.52 -19.27
CA ALA A 201 13.57 -29.66 -20.17
C ALA A 201 13.01 -29.38 -21.57
N SER A 202 11.91 -28.64 -21.67
CA SER A 202 11.32 -28.21 -22.95
C SER A 202 10.38 -27.03 -22.75
N ALA A 203 10.29 -26.13 -23.71
CA ALA A 203 9.36 -25.00 -23.66
C ALA A 203 8.57 -24.83 -24.97
N THR A 204 7.33 -24.37 -24.84
CA THR A 204 6.47 -23.98 -25.97
C THR A 204 5.60 -22.79 -25.57
N THR A 205 5.15 -22.03 -26.56
CA THR A 205 4.15 -20.97 -26.36
C THR A 205 2.78 -21.55 -26.67
N TRP A 206 1.80 -21.31 -25.81
CA TRP A 206 0.40 -21.66 -25.99
C TRP A 206 -0.35 -20.44 -26.52
N ALA A 207 -0.78 -20.51 -27.77
CA ALA A 207 -1.46 -19.41 -28.44
C ALA A 207 -2.88 -19.20 -27.88
N ARG A 208 -3.42 -17.99 -28.06
CA ARG A 208 -4.74 -17.58 -27.56
C ARG A 208 -5.89 -18.48 -28.00
N ASP A 209 -5.95 -18.80 -29.29
CA ASP A 209 -7.04 -19.57 -29.90
C ASP A 209 -6.72 -21.07 -30.00
N GLU A 210 -5.63 -21.49 -29.37
CA GLU A 210 -5.21 -22.87 -29.38
C GLU A 210 -5.80 -23.66 -28.20
N GLN A 211 -6.19 -24.90 -28.46
CA GLN A 211 -6.58 -25.84 -27.42
C GLN A 211 -5.39 -26.27 -26.57
N ALA A 212 -5.58 -26.36 -25.25
CA ALA A 212 -4.55 -26.80 -24.30
C ALA A 212 -3.86 -28.12 -24.71
N SER A 213 -4.65 -29.09 -25.20
CA SER A 213 -4.14 -30.39 -25.64
C SER A 213 -3.18 -30.28 -26.83
N ALA A 214 -3.38 -29.32 -27.74
CA ALA A 214 -2.47 -29.09 -28.87
C ALA A 214 -1.14 -28.52 -28.40
N ALA A 215 -1.17 -27.56 -27.47
CA ALA A 215 0.03 -26.99 -26.86
C ALA A 215 0.81 -28.07 -26.07
N ALA A 216 0.11 -28.90 -25.29
CA ALA A 216 0.70 -30.03 -24.54
C ALA A 216 1.34 -31.08 -25.46
N ARG A 217 0.70 -31.39 -26.60
CA ARG A 217 1.29 -32.29 -27.63
C ARG A 217 2.59 -31.70 -28.21
N ARG A 218 2.63 -30.41 -28.53
CA ARG A 218 3.87 -29.76 -29.00
C ARG A 218 4.98 -29.80 -27.95
N LEU A 219 4.62 -29.53 -26.71
CA LEU A 219 5.56 -29.56 -25.58
C LEU A 219 6.18 -30.96 -25.42
N THR A 220 5.35 -32.01 -25.53
CA THR A 220 5.80 -33.40 -25.50
C THR A 220 6.67 -33.76 -26.70
N ALA A 221 6.26 -33.38 -27.93
CA ALA A 221 7.00 -33.70 -29.15
C ALA A 221 8.41 -33.09 -29.17
N ARG A 222 8.57 -31.87 -28.65
CA ARG A 222 9.87 -31.21 -28.51
C ARG A 222 10.83 -31.93 -27.57
N ARG A 223 10.30 -32.61 -26.53
CA ARG A 223 11.11 -33.30 -25.55
C ARG A 223 11.73 -34.59 -26.09
N THR A 224 10.98 -35.35 -26.89
CA THR A 224 11.35 -36.75 -27.16
C THR A 224 11.84 -37.03 -28.57
N GLY A 225 11.75 -36.10 -29.52
CA GLY A 225 12.21 -36.26 -30.91
C GLY A 225 11.50 -37.36 -31.72
N THR A 226 10.82 -38.30 -31.05
CA THR A 226 10.01 -39.42 -31.55
C THR A 226 8.89 -39.73 -30.53
N ALA A 227 7.86 -40.49 -30.94
CA ALA A 227 6.63 -40.73 -30.17
C ALA A 227 6.89 -41.26 -28.76
N SER A 228 6.59 -40.46 -27.73
CA SER A 228 6.86 -40.84 -26.34
C SER A 228 5.73 -41.64 -25.71
N THR A 229 6.09 -42.76 -25.10
CA THR A 229 5.18 -43.69 -24.39
C THR A 229 5.35 -43.64 -22.86
N GLY A 230 6.00 -42.60 -22.31
CA GLY A 230 6.25 -42.48 -20.88
C GLY A 230 5.09 -41.89 -20.05
N PRO A 231 5.19 -41.97 -18.71
CA PRO A 231 4.15 -41.46 -17.80
C PRO A 231 3.91 -39.95 -17.94
N ALA A 232 4.94 -39.16 -18.24
CA ALA A 232 4.79 -37.73 -18.50
C ALA A 232 3.93 -37.44 -19.75
N ALA A 233 4.06 -38.27 -20.79
CA ALA A 233 3.23 -38.16 -21.99
C ALA A 233 1.79 -38.56 -21.70
N ALA A 234 1.58 -39.57 -20.84
CA ALA A 234 0.26 -39.97 -20.36
C ALA A 234 -0.41 -38.86 -19.53
N ALA A 235 0.32 -38.24 -18.61
CA ALA A 235 -0.16 -37.10 -17.82
C ALA A 235 -0.56 -35.91 -18.70
N LEU A 236 0.27 -35.59 -19.71
CA LEU A 236 -0.02 -34.48 -20.62
C LEU A 236 -1.21 -34.73 -21.56
N ARG A 237 -1.65 -35.99 -21.74
CA ARG A 237 -2.90 -36.30 -22.44
C ARG A 237 -4.12 -35.83 -21.65
N ASP A 238 -4.05 -35.80 -20.32
CA ASP A 238 -5.06 -35.22 -19.44
C ASP A 238 -4.70 -33.77 -19.08
N THR A 239 -4.53 -32.94 -20.11
CA THR A 239 -4.15 -31.53 -19.93
C THR A 239 -5.18 -30.79 -19.08
N ASP A 240 -6.47 -31.12 -19.20
CA ASP A 240 -7.53 -30.43 -18.48
C ASP A 240 -7.44 -30.64 -16.97
N ALA A 241 -7.14 -31.86 -16.51
CA ALA A 241 -6.93 -32.10 -15.08
C ALA A 241 -5.72 -31.32 -14.54
N LEU A 242 -4.62 -31.27 -15.29
CA LEU A 242 -3.43 -30.50 -14.91
C LEU A 242 -3.71 -29.00 -14.82
N LEU A 243 -4.46 -28.46 -15.77
CA LEU A 243 -4.84 -27.05 -15.76
C LEU A 243 -5.79 -26.71 -14.61
N ARG A 244 -6.70 -27.62 -14.24
CA ARG A 244 -7.54 -27.43 -13.04
C ARG A 244 -6.71 -27.40 -11.76
N LEU A 245 -5.69 -28.24 -11.63
CA LEU A 245 -4.75 -28.19 -10.50
C LEU A 245 -4.00 -26.84 -10.46
N LEU A 246 -3.55 -26.34 -11.60
CA LEU A 246 -2.92 -25.02 -11.70
C LEU A 246 -3.88 -23.89 -11.28
N VAL A 247 -5.14 -23.92 -11.73
CA VAL A 247 -6.15 -22.94 -11.32
C VAL A 247 -6.44 -23.02 -9.82
N ALA A 248 -6.54 -24.21 -9.25
CA ALA A 248 -6.72 -24.41 -7.82
C ALA A 248 -5.52 -23.86 -7.00
N THR A 249 -4.31 -24.03 -7.54
CA THR A 249 -3.07 -23.50 -6.97
C THR A 249 -3.07 -21.96 -7.01
N LEU A 250 -3.47 -21.36 -8.14
CA LEU A 250 -3.63 -19.90 -8.27
C LEU A 250 -4.70 -19.34 -7.33
N ARG A 251 -5.85 -20.02 -7.21
CA ARG A 251 -6.89 -19.65 -6.25
C ARG A 251 -6.32 -19.60 -4.83
N THR A 252 -5.61 -20.65 -4.43
CA THR A 252 -5.01 -20.74 -3.09
C THR A 252 -4.00 -19.61 -2.86
N ALA A 253 -3.15 -19.32 -3.86
CA ALA A 253 -2.19 -18.22 -3.80
C ALA A 253 -2.88 -16.87 -3.57
N ILE A 254 -3.91 -16.57 -4.36
CA ILE A 254 -4.63 -15.30 -4.28
C ILE A 254 -5.42 -15.20 -2.98
N ALA A 255 -6.06 -16.29 -2.56
CA ALA A 255 -6.81 -16.34 -1.29
C ALA A 255 -5.89 -16.10 -0.09
N ALA A 256 -4.69 -16.69 -0.07
CA ALA A 256 -3.66 -16.44 0.94
C ALA A 256 -3.23 -14.97 0.98
N ARG A 257 -2.93 -14.39 -0.18
CA ARG A 257 -2.45 -13.00 -0.25
C ARG A 257 -3.52 -11.96 0.09
N THR A 258 -4.79 -12.29 -0.11
CA THR A 258 -5.92 -11.38 0.13
C THR A 258 -6.57 -11.58 1.50
N GLY A 259 -5.99 -12.43 2.35
CA GLY A 259 -6.48 -12.68 3.71
C GLY A 259 -7.75 -13.54 3.78
N GLN A 260 -8.09 -14.25 2.70
CA GLN A 260 -9.20 -15.22 2.69
C GLN A 260 -8.77 -16.56 3.29
N GLU A 261 -7.48 -16.90 3.22
CA GLU A 261 -6.92 -18.01 3.97
C GLU A 261 -6.42 -17.55 5.34
N ARG A 262 -6.25 -18.51 6.26
CA ARG A 262 -5.74 -18.25 7.61
C ARG A 262 -4.31 -17.71 7.64
N GLN A 263 -3.56 -17.91 6.57
CA GLN A 263 -2.13 -17.68 6.52
C GLN A 263 -1.72 -17.11 5.16
N ASP A 264 -0.85 -16.12 5.19
CA ASP A 264 -0.14 -15.65 4.00
C ASP A 264 0.97 -16.65 3.66
N LEU A 265 0.89 -17.23 2.47
CA LEU A 265 1.85 -18.22 1.98
C LEU A 265 3.03 -17.56 1.25
N GLY A 266 3.12 -16.23 1.20
CA GLY A 266 4.14 -15.54 0.43
C GLY A 266 3.90 -15.66 -1.08
N ARG A 267 4.98 -15.56 -1.88
CA ARG A 267 4.92 -15.71 -3.35
C ARG A 267 4.95 -17.19 -3.69
N LEU A 268 3.77 -17.77 -3.95
CA LEU A 268 3.61 -19.21 -4.15
C LEU A 268 4.25 -19.67 -5.47
N ILE A 269 4.97 -20.79 -5.42
CA ILE A 269 5.53 -21.46 -6.60
C ILE A 269 4.77 -22.75 -6.92
N GLU A 270 4.50 -23.58 -5.90
CA GLU A 270 3.89 -24.91 -6.06
C GLU A 270 3.09 -25.33 -4.81
N LEU A 271 2.02 -26.10 -5.02
CA LEU A 271 1.36 -26.90 -3.98
C LEU A 271 1.67 -28.39 -4.21
N PRO A 272 2.75 -28.95 -3.64
CA PRO A 272 3.13 -30.34 -3.88
C PRO A 272 2.11 -31.33 -3.33
N ASN A 273 1.36 -30.94 -2.30
CA ASN A 273 0.29 -31.72 -1.68
C ASN A 273 -0.66 -30.81 -0.87
N GLU A 274 -1.61 -31.41 -0.16
CA GLU A 274 -2.61 -30.65 0.61
C GLU A 274 -2.04 -29.99 1.88
N GLN A 275 -0.99 -30.56 2.47
CA GLN A 275 -0.43 -30.07 3.74
C GLN A 275 0.63 -28.98 3.55
N TRP A 276 1.36 -28.99 2.43
CA TRP A 276 2.53 -28.15 2.22
C TRP A 276 2.42 -27.27 0.97
N ALA A 277 3.00 -26.06 1.07
CA ALA A 277 3.12 -25.09 -0.01
C ALA A 277 4.58 -24.64 -0.13
N ILE A 278 5.07 -24.53 -1.36
CA ILE A 278 6.42 -24.06 -1.66
C ILE A 278 6.32 -22.65 -2.23
N SER A 279 7.01 -21.72 -1.59
CA SER A 279 7.00 -20.30 -1.92
C SER A 279 8.42 -19.78 -2.07
N ALA A 280 8.58 -18.59 -2.65
CA ALA A 280 9.89 -17.97 -2.86
C ALA A 280 10.69 -17.77 -1.55
N ASP A 281 10.01 -17.66 -0.40
CA ASP A 281 10.59 -17.47 0.92
C ASP A 281 10.67 -18.75 1.76
N GLY A 282 10.27 -19.90 1.23
CA GLY A 282 10.49 -21.20 1.88
C GLY A 282 9.32 -22.18 1.76
N LEU A 283 9.23 -23.07 2.76
CA LEU A 283 8.25 -24.15 2.83
C LEU A 283 7.22 -23.88 3.93
N TRP A 284 5.95 -23.79 3.55
CA TRP A 284 4.84 -23.45 4.43
C TRP A 284 3.94 -24.67 4.69
N CYS A 285 3.57 -24.90 5.94
CA CYS A 285 2.46 -25.78 6.27
C CYS A 285 1.14 -25.01 6.12
N ARG A 286 0.18 -25.53 5.37
CA ARG A 286 -1.13 -24.88 5.14
C ARG A 286 -2.11 -25.06 6.28
N GLN A 287 -1.91 -26.10 7.09
CA GLN A 287 -2.83 -26.49 8.17
C GLN A 287 -2.46 -25.86 9.52
N ARG A 288 -1.24 -25.32 9.65
CA ARG A 288 -0.67 -24.79 10.89
C ARG A 288 0.26 -23.62 10.55
N TYR A 289 0.37 -22.64 11.45
CA TYR A 289 1.38 -21.57 11.36
C TYR A 289 2.80 -22.11 11.55
N PHE A 290 3.30 -22.85 10.56
CA PHE A 290 4.64 -23.42 10.53
C PHE A 290 5.27 -23.13 9.18
N HIS A 291 6.46 -22.53 9.23
CA HIS A 291 7.22 -22.07 8.07
C HIS A 291 8.69 -22.39 8.27
N ILE A 292 9.29 -23.02 7.27
CA ILE A 292 10.74 -23.20 7.18
C ILE A 292 11.22 -22.23 6.11
N ARG A 293 11.92 -21.16 6.53
CA ARG A 293 12.38 -20.14 5.60
C ARG A 293 13.42 -20.69 4.63
N THR A 294 13.61 -20.06 3.48
CA THR A 294 14.63 -20.46 2.51
C THR A 294 16.03 -20.53 3.15
N GLU A 295 16.41 -19.57 3.99
CA GLU A 295 17.73 -19.60 4.65
C GLU A 295 17.88 -20.80 5.59
N GLN A 296 16.80 -21.15 6.30
CA GLN A 296 16.74 -22.29 7.20
C GLN A 296 16.75 -23.62 6.44
N LEU A 297 16.03 -23.68 5.32
CA LEU A 297 15.93 -24.86 4.48
C LEU A 297 17.28 -25.23 3.84
N LEU A 298 18.07 -24.21 3.50
CA LEU A 298 19.38 -24.35 2.84
C LEU A 298 20.56 -24.40 3.81
N ASP A 299 20.37 -24.03 5.08
CA ASP A 299 21.40 -24.12 6.11
C ASP A 299 21.61 -25.57 6.56
N ALA A 300 22.64 -26.21 6.03
CA ALA A 300 23.02 -27.58 6.37
C ALA A 300 23.35 -27.80 7.86
N ARG A 301 23.56 -26.75 8.65
CA ARG A 301 23.82 -26.86 10.10
C ARG A 301 22.55 -27.11 10.91
N GLN A 302 21.37 -26.78 10.35
CA GLN A 302 20.10 -26.91 11.02
C GLN A 302 19.34 -28.13 10.48
N ASP A 303 19.14 -29.16 11.31
CA ASP A 303 18.38 -30.36 10.92
C ASP A 303 16.86 -30.12 11.00
N TRP A 304 16.37 -29.16 10.20
CA TRP A 304 14.95 -28.82 10.10
C TRP A 304 14.11 -29.98 9.63
N ARG A 305 14.68 -30.86 8.79
CA ARG A 305 14.04 -32.09 8.36
C ARG A 305 13.68 -32.95 9.57
N ARG A 306 14.62 -33.25 10.46
CA ARG A 306 14.34 -34.02 11.67
C ARG A 306 13.41 -33.27 12.62
N HIS A 307 13.58 -31.96 12.78
CA HIS A 307 12.73 -31.16 13.65
C HIS A 307 11.26 -31.17 13.21
N ALA A 308 10.98 -31.02 11.91
CA ALA A 308 9.62 -31.09 11.38
C ALA A 308 9.04 -32.51 11.52
N LEU A 309 9.81 -33.55 11.18
CA LEU A 309 9.38 -34.94 11.30
C LEU A 309 9.12 -35.40 12.74
N ALA A 310 9.68 -34.72 13.75
CA ALA A 310 9.39 -35.00 15.15
C ALA A 310 8.00 -34.52 15.59
N LYS A 311 7.29 -33.73 14.76
CA LYS A 311 5.97 -33.19 15.09
C LYS A 311 4.89 -34.21 14.72
N PRO A 312 3.94 -34.52 15.63
CA PRO A 312 2.96 -35.59 15.42
C PRO A 312 1.91 -35.28 14.34
N TRP A 313 1.75 -34.01 13.95
CA TRP A 313 0.80 -33.58 12.93
C TRP A 313 1.40 -33.56 11.51
N VAL A 314 2.70 -33.78 11.37
CA VAL A 314 3.37 -33.78 10.06
C VAL A 314 3.15 -35.12 9.40
N ASP A 315 2.54 -35.12 8.22
CA ASP A 315 2.53 -36.30 7.36
C ASP A 315 3.96 -36.48 6.81
N ARG A 316 4.56 -37.63 7.13
CA ARG A 316 5.96 -37.92 6.82
C ARG A 316 6.22 -37.93 5.33
N GLU A 317 5.34 -38.53 4.53
CA GLU A 317 5.56 -38.69 3.10
C GLU A 317 5.36 -37.36 2.38
N HIS A 318 4.27 -36.65 2.70
CA HIS A 318 3.99 -35.32 2.16
C HIS A 318 5.08 -34.30 2.50
N PHE A 319 5.58 -34.32 3.73
CA PHE A 319 6.69 -33.43 4.12
C PHE A 319 7.98 -33.78 3.38
N LEU A 320 8.35 -35.06 3.32
CA LEU A 320 9.59 -35.46 2.65
C LEU A 320 9.58 -35.17 1.14
N ASP A 321 8.43 -35.31 0.48
CA ASP A 321 8.28 -34.93 -0.93
C ASP A 321 8.37 -33.41 -1.10
N ALA A 322 7.64 -32.63 -0.29
CA ALA A 322 7.65 -31.18 -0.34
C ALA A 322 9.03 -30.59 0.01
N TYR A 323 9.70 -31.12 1.04
CA TYR A 323 11.04 -30.69 1.46
C TYR A 323 12.08 -30.94 0.38
N ARG A 324 12.10 -32.14 -0.24
CA ARG A 324 13.03 -32.45 -1.33
C ARG A 324 12.80 -31.55 -2.53
N THR A 325 11.54 -31.28 -2.84
CA THR A 325 11.12 -30.43 -3.95
C THR A 325 11.51 -28.97 -3.71
N ALA A 326 11.21 -28.43 -2.52
CA ALA A 326 11.59 -27.08 -2.12
C ALA A 326 13.12 -26.92 -2.09
N HIS A 327 13.84 -27.87 -1.51
CA HIS A 327 15.30 -27.81 -1.44
C HIS A 327 15.92 -27.82 -2.84
N ALA A 328 15.49 -28.72 -3.74
CA ALA A 328 16.01 -28.76 -5.10
C ALA A 328 15.73 -27.46 -5.87
N LEU A 329 14.51 -26.91 -5.72
CA LEU A 329 14.08 -25.70 -6.41
C LEU A 329 14.76 -24.43 -5.89
N LEU A 330 14.86 -24.29 -4.56
CA LEU A 330 15.39 -23.07 -3.93
C LEU A 330 16.93 -23.07 -3.81
N SER A 331 17.58 -24.23 -3.98
CA SER A 331 19.05 -24.31 -4.10
C SER A 331 19.55 -24.00 -5.50
N ALA A 332 18.68 -24.11 -6.52
CA ALA A 332 19.10 -23.86 -7.90
C ALA A 332 19.52 -22.39 -8.04
N PRO A 333 20.66 -22.10 -8.69
CA PRO A 333 21.05 -20.73 -8.95
C PRO A 333 19.92 -20.06 -9.73
N ALA A 334 19.51 -18.86 -9.29
CA ALA A 334 18.47 -18.10 -9.98
C ALA A 334 18.82 -18.07 -11.48
N PRO A 335 17.88 -18.43 -12.38
CA PRO A 335 18.16 -18.49 -13.80
C PRO A 335 18.65 -17.12 -14.24
N ALA A 336 19.87 -17.05 -14.77
CA ALA A 336 20.49 -15.79 -15.17
C ALA A 336 19.51 -14.99 -16.05
N PRO A 337 19.38 -13.67 -15.85
CA PRO A 337 18.60 -12.84 -16.75
C PRO A 337 19.21 -13.00 -18.14
N ARG A 338 18.44 -13.58 -19.07
CA ARG A 338 18.85 -13.77 -20.47
C ARG A 338 18.64 -12.50 -21.26
#